data_AF-A0A1P8KNN5-F1
#
_entry.id   AF-A0A1P8KNN5-F1
#
_cell.length_a   1.000
_cell.length_b   1.000
_cell.length_c   1.000
_cell.angle_alpha   90.00
_cell.angle_beta   90.00
_cell.angle_gamma   90.00
#
_symmetry.space_group_name_H-M   'P 1'
#
loop_
_entity.id
_entity.type
_entity.pdbx_description
1 polymer ?
#
loop_
_entity_poly.entity_id
_entity_poly.type
_entity_poly.pdbx_seq_one_letter_code
_entity_poly.pdbx_strand_id
1 'polypeptide(L)' 'MKTKLVQILLISFLVITFQGCIVGTVVSAPFKIAGAVVNTVTPDIVGDTISGTGDVIDAVIPF' A
#
# COMPACT_ATOMS: atom_id res chain seq x y z
N MET A 1 -27.57 -3.14 -26.47
CA MET A 1 -26.96 -4.22 -25.65
C MET A 1 -25.44 -4.12 -25.52
N LYS A 2 -24.69 -3.90 -26.62
CA LYS A 2 -23.21 -3.80 -26.61
C LYS A 2 -22.64 -2.74 -25.65
N THR A 3 -23.26 -1.56 -25.56
CA THR A 3 -22.78 -0.45 -24.70
C THR A 3 -22.91 -0.74 -23.21
N LYS A 4 -23.97 -1.44 -22.79
CA LYS A 4 -24.19 -1.83 -21.39
C LYS A 4 -23.17 -2.87 -20.92
N LEU A 5 -22.82 -3.81 -21.80
CA LEU A 5 -21.79 -4.82 -21.53
C LEU A 5 -20.40 -4.18 -21.34
N VAL A 6 -20.03 -3.26 -22.24
CA VAL A 6 -18.76 -2.51 -22.13
C VAL A 6 -18.71 -1.68 -20.85
N GLN A 7 -19.83 -1.06 -20.47
CA GLN A 7 -19.92 -0.28 -19.23
C GLN A 7 -19.73 -1.15 -17.97
N ILE A 8 -20.32 -2.35 -17.94
CA ILE A 8 -20.15 -3.31 -16.83
C ILE A 8 -18.68 -3.78 -16.74
N LEU A 9 -18.05 -4.06 -17.89
CA LEU A 9 -16.67 -4.52 -17.94
C LEU A 9 -15.69 -3.45 -17.45
N LEU A 10 -15.91 -2.19 -17.85
CA LEU A 10 -15.13 -1.04 -17.38
C LEU A 10 -15.28 -0.81 -15.87
N ILE A 11 -16.50 -0.86 -15.34
CA ILE A 11 -16.73 -0.69 -13.90
C ILE A 11 -16.08 -1.82 -13.10
N SER A 12 -16.18 -3.07 -13.57
CA SER A 12 -15.56 -4.21 -12.91
C SER A 12 -14.03 -4.11 -12.89
N PHE A 13 -13.43 -3.72 -14.03
CA PHE A 13 -11.99 -3.46 -14.12
C PHE A 13 -11.56 -2.37 -13.14
N LEU A 14 -12.29 -1.24 -13.12
CA LEU A 14 -12.02 -0.11 -12.24
C LEU A 14 -12.07 -0.51 -10.76
N VAL A 15 -13.06 -1.30 -10.35
CA VAL A 15 -13.20 -1.79 -8.96
C VAL A 15 -12.07 -2.72 -8.59
N ILE A 16 -11.66 -3.64 -9.48
CA ILE A 16 -10.53 -4.54 -9.24
C ILE A 16 -9.22 -3.75 -9.12
N THR A 17 -9.02 -2.72 -9.96
CA THR A 17 -7.84 -1.86 -9.87
C THR A 17 -7.83 -1.03 -8.59
N PHE A 18 -8.97 -0.48 -8.15
CA PHE A 18 -9.04 0.34 -6.93
C PHE A 18 -9.01 -0.44 -5.62
N GLN A 19 -9.46 -1.70 -5.59
CA GLN A 19 -9.25 -2.56 -4.42
C GLN A 19 -7.77 -2.75 -4.12
N GLY A 20 -6.93 -2.67 -5.16
CA GLY A 20 -5.49 -2.75 -5.07
C GLY A 20 -4.73 -1.45 -4.77
N CYS A 21 -5.41 -0.30 -4.66
CA CYS A 21 -4.68 0.92 -4.33
C CYS A 21 -4.52 1.10 -2.81
N ILE A 22 -5.15 0.24 -2.00
CA ILE A 22 -5.27 0.43 -0.55
C ILE A 22 -4.45 -0.60 0.23
N VAL A 23 -4.25 -1.83 -0.27
CA VAL A 23 -3.65 -2.89 0.56
C VAL A 23 -2.16 -2.61 0.76
N GLY A 24 -1.44 -2.13 -0.27
CA GLY A 24 -0.03 -1.71 -0.12
C GLY A 24 0.17 -0.68 1.01
N THR A 25 -0.70 0.33 1.06
CA THR A 25 -0.67 1.37 2.10
C THR A 25 -1.09 0.86 3.47
N VAL A 26 -2.10 -0.01 3.55
CA VAL A 26 -2.55 -0.61 4.82
C VAL A 26 -1.48 -1.51 5.42
N VAL A 27 -0.79 -2.29 4.57
CA VAL A 27 0.26 -3.22 5.01
C VAL A 27 1.56 -2.47 5.33
N SER A 28 1.87 -1.36 4.66
CA SER A 28 3.07 -0.55 4.95
C SER A 28 2.94 0.33 6.19
N ALA A 29 1.72 0.77 6.54
CA ALA A 29 1.44 1.62 7.69
C ALA A 29 2.05 1.14 9.02
N PRO A 30 1.87 -0.13 9.47
CA PRO A 30 2.45 -0.59 10.74
C PRO A 30 3.98 -0.54 10.76
N PHE A 31 4.66 -0.77 9.63
CA PHE A 31 6.11 -0.67 9.54
C PHE A 31 6.58 0.78 9.63
N LYS A 32 5.92 1.70 8.93
CA LYS A 32 6.24 3.13 9.01
C LYS A 32 6.02 3.68 10.43
N ILE A 33 4.92 3.27 11.08
CA ILE A 33 4.62 3.65 12.47
C ILE A 33 5.66 3.05 13.43
N ALA A 34 5.96 1.76 13.31
CA ALA A 34 6.94 1.10 14.17
C ALA A 34 8.33 1.71 14.01
N GLY A 35 8.78 1.98 12.78
CA GLY A 35 10.07 2.61 12.52
C GLY A 35 10.15 4.02 13.09
N ALA A 36 9.08 4.82 12.95
CA ALA A 36 8.99 6.14 13.57
C ALA A 36 9.05 6.07 15.10
N VAL A 37 8.34 5.13 15.73
CA VAL A 37 8.37 4.93 17.19
C VAL A 37 9.75 4.48 17.65
N VAL A 38 10.37 3.52 16.96
CA VAL A 38 11.71 3.03 17.29
C VAL A 38 12.75 4.15 17.19
N ASN A 39 12.64 5.07 16.22
CA ASN A 39 13.52 6.23 16.14
C ASN A 39 13.37 7.22 17.32
N THR A 40 12.26 7.20 18.06
CA THR A 40 12.13 8.03 19.27
C THR A 40 12.92 7.51 20.46
N VAL A 41 13.17 6.20 20.52
CA VAL A 41 13.88 5.54 21.64
C VAL A 41 15.32 5.18 21.28
N THR A 42 15.56 4.90 20.00
CA THR A 42 16.86 4.56 19.42
C THR A 42 16.97 5.29 18.09
N PRO A 43 17.37 6.58 18.09
CA PRO A 43 17.52 7.37 16.88
C PRO A 43 18.74 6.86 16.11
N ASP A 44 18.53 5.90 15.20
CA ASP A 44 19.58 5.20 14.46
C ASP A 44 19.02 4.33 13.32
N ILE A 45 19.93 3.67 12.60
CA ILE A 45 19.72 2.77 11.45
C ILE A 45 18.52 1.81 11.57
N VAL A 46 18.14 1.41 12.79
CA VAL A 46 17.10 0.41 13.06
C VAL A 46 15.71 0.94 12.73
N GLY A 47 15.34 2.13 13.21
CA GLY A 47 14.01 2.70 12.91
C GLY A 47 13.86 3.11 11.44
N ASP A 48 14.96 3.53 10.82
CA ASP A 48 15.03 3.82 9.38
C ASP A 48 14.89 2.54 8.54
N THR A 49 15.51 1.43 8.96
CA THR A 49 15.38 0.13 8.28
C THR A 49 13.93 -0.39 8.36
N ILE A 50 13.27 -0.24 9.50
CA ILE A 50 11.87 -0.65 9.69
C ILE A 50 10.95 0.22 8.82
N SER A 51 11.16 1.54 8.82
CA SER A 51 10.39 2.47 7.96
C SER A 51 10.60 2.17 6.48
N GLY A 52 11.85 1.92 6.07
CA GLY A 52 12.21 1.54 4.70
C GLY A 52 11.60 0.20 4.27
N THR A 53 11.39 -0.74 5.20
CA THR A 53 10.62 -1.96 4.91
C THR A 53 9.18 -1.61 4.53
N GLY A 54 8.57 -0.66 5.24
CA GLY A 54 7.25 -0.11 4.88
C GLY A 54 7.24 0.50 3.48
N ASP A 55 8.27 1.25 3.09
CA ASP A 55 8.38 1.84 1.75
C ASP A 55 8.53 0.78 0.64
N VAL A 56 9.29 -0.28 0.89
CA VAL A 56 9.41 -1.41 -0.06
C VAL A 56 8.08 -2.12 -0.22
N ILE A 57 7.35 -2.35 0.87
CA ILE A 57 6.03 -2.99 0.85
C ILE A 57 5.04 -2.14 0.04
N ASP A 58 5.02 -0.83 0.26
CA ASP A 58 4.16 0.12 -0.46
C ASP A 58 4.49 0.19 -1.96
N ALA A 59 5.78 0.04 -2.32
CA ALA A 59 6.23 0.07 -3.71
C ALA A 59 6.05 -1.26 -4.45
N VAL A 60 6.16 -2.40 -3.75
CA VAL A 60 6.17 -3.74 -4.36
C VAL A 60 4.79 -4.38 -4.38
N ILE A 61 3.91 -4.07 -3.41
CA ILE A 61 2.55 -4.61 -3.38
C ILE A 61 1.67 -3.71 -4.27
N PRO A 62 1.32 -4.15 -5.50
CA PRO A 62 0.58 -3.33 -6.45
C PRO A 62 -0.92 -3.34 -6.20
N PHE A 63 -1.36 -4.10 -5.18
CA PHE A 63 -2.74 -4.31 -4.82
C PHE A 63 -2.90 -4.27 -3.31
#